data_AF-A0A1V9K046-F1
#
_entry.id   AF-A0A1V9K046-F1
#
_cell.length_a   1.000
_cell.length_b   1.000
_cell.length_c   1.000
_cell.angle_alpha   90.00
_cell.angle_beta   90.00
_cell.angle_gamma   90.00
#
_symmetry.space_group_name_H-M   'P 1'
#
loop_
_entity.id
_entity.type
_entity.pdbx_description
1 polymer ?
#
loop_
_entity_poly.entity_id
_entity_poly.type
_entity_poly.pdbx_seq_one_letter_code
_entity_poly.pdbx_strand_id
1 'polypeptide(L)' 'MAITMKNYGLTWTEPDGTKQASGVSYDKASAEDRKKRLIAAKCTDVEIVEVKPGERLQPAS' A
#
# COMPACT_ATOMS: atom_id res chain seq x y z
N MET A 1 25.10 5.75 11.04
CA MET A 1 24.50 5.05 9.89
C MET A 1 23.13 5.64 9.65
N ALA A 2 22.89 6.26 8.49
CA ALA A 2 21.55 6.72 8.15
C ALA A 2 20.71 5.50 7.77
N ILE A 3 19.83 5.07 8.67
CA ILE A 3 18.78 4.12 8.31
C ILE A 3 17.86 4.90 7.39
N THR A 4 18.02 4.73 6.08
CA THR A 4 17.12 5.35 5.10
C THR A 4 15.73 4.78 5.38
N MET A 5 14.90 5.56 6.06
CA MET A 5 13.56 5.17 6.45
C MET A 5 12.74 5.01 5.17
N LYS A 6 12.62 3.77 4.71
CA LYS A 6 11.82 3.42 3.55
C LYS A 6 10.36 3.51 3.93
N ASN A 7 9.60 4.22 3.11
CA ASN A 7 8.16 4.33 3.23
C ASN A 7 7.53 3.38 2.21
N TYR A 8 6.42 2.79 2.57
CA TYR A 8 5.70 1.83 1.76
C TYR A 8 4.26 2.30 1.61
N GLY A 9 3.72 2.25 0.41
CA GLY A 9 2.30 2.37 0.18
C GLY A 9 1.74 1.07 -0.35
N LEU A 10 0.41 1.00 -0.47
CA LEU A 10 -0.29 -0.16 -1.00
C LEU A 10 -1.19 0.26 -2.15
N THR A 11 -1.27 -0.58 -3.16
CA THR A 11 -2.32 -0.56 -4.18
C THR A 11 -3.12 -1.85 -4.06
N TRP A 12 -4.42 -1.78 -4.31
CA TRP A 12 -5.28 -2.95 -4.31
C TRP A 12 -6.52 -2.72 -5.16
N THR A 13 -7.17 -3.80 -5.58
CA THR A 13 -8.48 -3.78 -6.21
C THR A 13 -9.51 -4.21 -5.17
N GLU A 14 -10.53 -3.39 -4.94
CA GLU A 14 -11.66 -3.72 -4.09
C GLU A 14 -12.53 -4.82 -4.73
N PRO A 15 -13.37 -5.53 -3.97
CA PRO A 15 -14.19 -6.63 -4.50
C PRO A 15 -15.17 -6.23 -5.61
N ASP A 16 -15.48 -4.93 -5.70
CA ASP A 16 -16.31 -4.33 -6.75
C ASP A 16 -15.53 -4.03 -8.04
N GLY A 17 -14.21 -4.29 -8.05
CA GLY A 17 -13.31 -3.98 -9.16
C GLY A 17 -12.67 -2.59 -9.07
N THR A 18 -12.94 -1.80 -8.03
CA THR A 18 -12.38 -0.45 -7.88
C THR A 18 -10.92 -0.51 -7.47
N LYS A 19 -10.03 0.07 -8.27
CA LYS A 19 -8.62 0.19 -7.91
C LYS A 19 -8.44 1.32 -6.88
N GLN A 20 -7.75 1.01 -5.80
CA GLN A 20 -7.45 1.90 -4.69
C GLN A 20 -5.95 1.96 -4.45
N ALA A 21 -5.53 3.06 -3.84
CA ALA A 21 -4.18 3.24 -3.34
C ALA A 21 -4.20 3.85 -1.94
N SER A 22 -3.18 3.54 -1.15
CA SER A 22 -3.05 4.11 0.18
C SER A 22 -2.67 5.59 0.08
N GLY A 23 -3.50 6.45 0.67
CA GLY A 23 -3.20 7.89 0.77
C GLY A 23 -2.12 8.24 1.80
N VAL A 24 -1.57 7.25 2.50
CA VAL A 24 -0.52 7.41 3.53
C VAL A 24 0.62 6.42 3.29
N SER A 25 1.81 6.80 3.77
CA SER A 25 2.99 5.95 3.82
C SER A 25 3.07 5.15 5.12
N TYR A 26 3.48 3.90 5.03
CA TYR A 26 3.67 2.95 6.11
C TYR A 26 5.16 2.59 6.26
N ASP A 27 5.55 2.12 7.44
CA ASP A 27 6.72 1.26 7.56
C ASP A 27 6.42 -0.14 6.99
N LYS A 28 7.47 -0.96 6.82
CA LYS A 28 7.33 -2.28 6.18
C LYS A 28 6.37 -3.21 6.93
N ALA A 29 6.44 -3.26 8.26
CA ALA A 29 5.62 -4.18 9.04
C ALA A 29 4.15 -3.77 9.00
N SER A 30 3.87 -2.46 9.11
CA SER A 30 2.52 -1.92 8.96
C SER A 30 1.96 -2.16 7.54
N ALA A 31 2.79 -2.06 6.49
CA ALA A 31 2.35 -2.35 5.13
C ALA A 31 1.99 -3.83 4.94
N GLU A 32 2.78 -4.75 5.50
CA GLU A 32 2.49 -6.18 5.47
C GLU A 32 1.22 -6.54 6.24
N ASP A 33 0.99 -5.94 7.42
CA ASP A 33 -0.25 -6.11 8.18
C ASP A 33 -1.46 -5.59 7.39
N ARG A 34 -1.34 -4.40 6.79
CA ARG A 34 -2.40 -3.83 5.96
C ARG A 34 -2.72 -4.72 4.76
N LYS A 35 -1.72 -5.29 4.10
CA LYS A 35 -1.92 -6.25 3.00
C LYS A 35 -2.72 -7.47 3.45
N LYS A 36 -2.41 -8.05 4.61
CA LYS A 36 -3.17 -9.18 5.16
C LYS A 36 -4.64 -8.82 5.41
N ARG A 37 -4.90 -7.61 5.95
CA ARG A 37 -6.28 -7.13 6.15
C ARG A 37 -7.04 -6.95 4.83
N LEU A 38 -6.38 -6.44 3.79
CA LEU A 38 -6.98 -6.28 2.46
C LEU A 38 -7.34 -7.64 1.83
N ILE A 39 -6.45 -8.62 1.93
CA ILE A 39 -6.72 -10.00 1.49
C ILE A 39 -7.90 -10.60 2.28
N ALA A 40 -7.93 -10.41 3.60
CA ALA A 40 -9.06 -10.86 4.44
C ALA A 40 -10.39 -10.16 4.08
N ALA A 41 -10.32 -8.91 3.61
CA ALA A 41 -11.45 -8.14 3.10
C ALA A 41 -11.84 -8.51 1.65
N LYS A 42 -11.26 -9.57 1.08
CA LYS A 42 -11.47 -10.04 -0.31
C LYS A 42 -11.01 -9.06 -1.39
N CYS A 43 -10.12 -8.12 -1.07
CA CYS A 43 -9.46 -7.31 -2.09
C CYS A 43 -8.47 -8.16 -2.90
N THR A 44 -8.34 -7.88 -4.19
CA THR A 44 -7.40 -8.53 -5.11
C THR A 44 -6.28 -7.57 -5.52
N ASP A 45 -5.28 -8.05 -6.26
CA ASP A 45 -4.16 -7.24 -6.77
C ASP A 45 -3.45 -6.39 -5.70
N VAL A 46 -3.35 -6.93 -4.48
CA VAL A 46 -2.77 -6.21 -3.33
C VAL A 46 -1.25 -6.20 -3.42
N GLU A 47 -0.69 -5.04 -3.77
CA GLU A 47 0.74 -4.82 -3.91
C GLU A 47 1.25 -3.81 -2.89
N ILE A 48 2.48 -4.04 -2.42
CA ILE A 48 3.20 -3.11 -1.54
C ILE A 48 4.26 -2.44 -2.41
N VAL A 49 4.23 -1.12 -2.47
CA VAL A 49 5.10 -0.30 -3.33
C VAL A 49 5.98 0.57 -2.44
N GLU A 50 7.28 0.63 -2.71
CA GLU A 50 8.15 1.59 -2.03
C GLU A 50 7.79 3.00 -2.51
N VAL A 51 7.51 3.91 -1.57
CA VAL A 51 7.15 5.30 -1.84
C VAL A 51 8.18 6.23 -1.24
N LYS A 52 8.41 7.36 -1.89
CA LYS A 52 9.26 8.40 -1.32
C LYS A 52 8.49 9.16 -0.23
N PRO A 53 9.18 9.69 0.79
CA PRO A 53 8.57 10.63 1.72
C PRO A 53 7.92 11.79 0.97
N GLY A 54 6.62 12.02 1.18
CA GLY A 54 5.85 13.08 0.50
C GLY A 54 5.23 12.67 -0.85
N GLU A 55 5.51 11.48 -1.35
CA GLU A 55 4.87 10.94 -2.55
C GLU A 55 3.53 10.30 -2.18
N ARG A 56 2.46 10.70 -2.87
CA ARG A 56 1.14 10.07 -2.75
C ARG A 56 0.96 9.06 -3.86
N LEU A 57 0.70 7.80 -3.50
CA LEU A 57 0.25 6.82 -4.46
C LEU A 57 -1.11 7.23 -5.01
N GLN A 58 -1.24 7.17 -6.32
CA GLN A 58 -2.51 7.25 -7.00
C GLN A 58 -2.88 5.83 -7.45
N PRO A 59 -4.15 5.43 -7.36
CA PRO A 59 -4.58 4.17 -7.96
C PRO A 59 -4.29 4.25 -9.46
N ALA A 60 -3.66 3.20 -10.00
CA ALA A 60 -3.37 3.14 -11.43
C ALA A 60 -4.70 3.08 -12.20
N SER A 61 -5.06 4.13 -12.95
CA SER A 61 -6.27 4.17 -13.78
C SER A 61 -6.44 2.91 -14.63
#